data_AF-A0A0G0QNP3-F1
#
_entry.id   AF-A0A0G0QNP3-F1
#
_cell.length_a   1.000
_cell.length_b   1.000
_cell.length_c   1.000
_cell.angle_alpha   90.00
_cell.angle_beta   90.00
_cell.angle_gamma   90.00
#
_symmetry.space_group_name_H-M   'P 1'
#
loop_
_entity.id
_entity.type
_entity.pdbx_description
1 polymer ?
#
loop_
_entity_poly.entity_id
_entity_poly.type
_entity_poly.pdbx_seq_one_letter_code
_entity_poly.pdbx_strand_id
1 'polypeptide(L)'
;MAITRSQTQFGKEMPSFDQAKPGYDRLVNSIKSDDIHPNVIQYAEVAVTVAEMLAIRATPKTLIAAPGAGYALEFVSAVFIYDYAAAFTETDDNLAIRYTDGSGATVSLTLETTGLLDAVADKVSTIQPLATDVLVTANAALVLHNTGNGELGGTGSPCRVKVAYRVHATGL
;
A
#
# COMPACT_ATOMS: atom_id res chain seq x y z
N MET A 1 -6.05 -13.24 -37.94
CA MET A 1 -6.54 -14.61 -38.17
C MET A 1 -6.19 -15.42 -36.93
N ALA A 2 -7.11 -15.50 -35.96
CA ALA A 2 -6.87 -16.25 -34.72
C ALA A 2 -7.00 -17.74 -35.03
N ILE A 3 -5.94 -18.51 -34.79
CA ILE A 3 -5.91 -19.96 -34.99
C ILE A 3 -6.47 -20.59 -33.72
N THR A 4 -7.75 -20.95 -33.73
CA THR A 4 -8.37 -21.74 -32.65
C THR A 4 -7.92 -23.19 -32.79
N ARG A 5 -7.00 -23.64 -31.95
CA ARG A 5 -6.62 -25.06 -31.87
C ARG A 5 -7.68 -25.79 -31.04
N SER A 6 -8.48 -26.65 -31.67
CA SER A 6 -9.39 -27.56 -30.96
C SER A 6 -8.57 -28.61 -30.19
N GLN A 7 -8.58 -28.54 -28.85
CA GLN A 7 -8.04 -29.57 -27.98
C GLN A 7 -9.11 -30.64 -27.76
N THR A 8 -9.06 -31.74 -28.52
CA THR A 8 -9.89 -32.92 -28.27
C THR A 8 -9.18 -33.83 -27.27
N GLN A 9 -9.71 -33.95 -26.05
CA GLN A 9 -9.31 -34.98 -25.10
C GLN A 9 -10.51 -35.89 -24.85
N PHE A 10 -10.37 -37.20 -25.09
CA PHE A 10 -11.39 -38.23 -24.87
C PHE A 10 -12.72 -38.06 -25.63
N GLY A 11 -12.68 -37.54 -26.86
CA GLY A 11 -13.84 -37.57 -27.78
C GLY A 11 -15.06 -36.76 -27.32
N LYS A 12 -14.91 -35.94 -26.27
CA LYS A 12 -15.88 -34.91 -25.89
C LYS A 12 -15.27 -33.57 -26.23
N GLU A 13 -16.06 -32.69 -26.85
CA GLU A 13 -15.71 -31.28 -26.93
C GLU A 13 -15.61 -30.78 -25.48
N MET A 14 -14.38 -30.52 -25.02
CA MET A 14 -14.21 -29.76 -23.80
C MET A 14 -14.67 -28.34 -24.12
N PRO A 15 -15.46 -27.69 -23.24
CA PRO A 15 -15.66 -26.26 -23.35
C PRO A 15 -14.29 -25.62 -23.48
N SER A 16 -14.09 -24.86 -24.56
CA SER A 16 -12.92 -24.01 -24.69
C SER A 16 -12.75 -23.28 -23.37
N PHE A 17 -11.57 -23.37 -22.74
CA PHE A 17 -11.16 -22.42 -21.70
C PHE A 17 -10.94 -21.06 -22.36
N ASP A 18 -11.95 -20.55 -23.06
CA ASP A 18 -11.97 -19.23 -23.60
C ASP A 18 -12.21 -18.29 -22.42
N GLN A 19 -11.11 -17.74 -21.89
CA GLN A 19 -11.11 -16.72 -20.85
C GLN A 19 -11.85 -15.43 -21.29
N ALA A 20 -12.41 -15.38 -22.50
CA ALA A 20 -13.16 -14.25 -23.03
C ALA A 20 -14.69 -14.45 -23.03
N LYS A 21 -15.25 -15.34 -22.20
CA LYS A 21 -16.72 -15.39 -22.03
C LYS A 21 -17.20 -14.06 -21.40
N PRO A 22 -18.17 -13.33 -21.99
CA PRO A 22 -18.75 -12.15 -21.37
C PRO A 22 -19.30 -12.53 -19.98
N GLY A 23 -18.75 -11.93 -18.92
CA GLY A 23 -19.06 -12.27 -17.53
C GLY A 23 -17.98 -13.07 -16.79
N TYR A 24 -16.87 -13.44 -17.43
CA TYR A 24 -15.64 -13.84 -16.73
C TYR A 24 -14.73 -12.63 -16.50
N ASP A 25 -15.28 -11.59 -15.88
CA ASP A 25 -14.44 -10.51 -15.36
C ASP A 25 -13.64 -11.10 -14.18
N ARG A 26 -12.31 -10.94 -14.21
CA ARG A 26 -11.44 -11.48 -13.14
C ARG A 26 -11.77 -10.86 -11.76
N LEU A 27 -12.63 -9.83 -11.73
CA LEU A 27 -13.12 -9.16 -10.54
C LEU A 27 -14.49 -9.63 -10.05
N VAL A 28 -15.32 -10.35 -10.84
CA VAL A 28 -16.67 -10.77 -10.38
C VAL A 28 -16.66 -11.78 -9.24
N ASN A 29 -15.51 -12.43 -9.01
CA ASN A 29 -15.28 -13.37 -7.91
C ASN A 29 -14.02 -13.02 -7.12
N SER A 30 -13.59 -11.75 -7.13
CA SER A 30 -12.45 -11.33 -6.31
C SER A 30 -12.78 -11.45 -4.83
N ILE A 31 -11.90 -12.09 -4.06
CA ILE A 31 -11.93 -12.05 -2.60
C ILE A 31 -11.28 -10.76 -2.14
N LYS A 32 -12.04 -9.93 -1.42
CA LYS A 32 -11.58 -8.68 -0.80
C LYS A 32 -11.16 -8.92 0.64
N SER A 33 -10.50 -7.92 1.22
CA SER A 33 -10.21 -7.91 2.66
C SER A 33 -11.46 -8.11 3.52
N ASP A 34 -12.58 -7.49 3.15
CA ASP A 34 -13.83 -7.63 3.90
C ASP A 34 -14.46 -9.04 3.78
N ASP A 35 -14.03 -9.84 2.80
CA ASP A 35 -14.52 -11.22 2.60
C ASP A 35 -13.73 -12.25 3.43
N ILE A 36 -12.63 -11.84 4.06
CA ILE A 36 -11.77 -12.70 4.88
C ILE A 36 -11.75 -12.24 6.34
N HIS A 37 -11.45 -13.16 7.25
CA HIS A 37 -11.39 -12.83 8.67
C HIS A 37 -10.27 -11.79 8.93
N PRO A 38 -10.50 -10.74 9.74
CA PRO A 38 -9.58 -9.62 9.95
C PRO A 38 -8.20 -9.99 10.53
N ASN A 39 -8.12 -11.15 11.20
CA ASN A 39 -6.85 -11.70 11.72
C ASN A 39 -5.97 -12.32 10.61
N VAL A 40 -6.51 -12.50 9.40
CA VAL A 40 -5.71 -12.80 8.20
C VAL A 40 -5.08 -11.50 7.69
N ILE A 41 -4.00 -11.60 6.91
CA ILE A 41 -3.41 -10.43 6.26
C ILE A 41 -4.48 -9.73 5.40
N GLN A 42 -4.72 -8.47 5.74
CA GLN A 42 -5.56 -7.53 5.03
C GLN A 42 -4.73 -6.66 4.09
N TYR A 43 -5.38 -6.07 3.09
CA TYR A 43 -4.75 -5.25 2.08
C TYR A 43 -5.57 -4.00 1.77
N ALA A 44 -4.91 -2.85 1.70
CA ALA A 44 -5.52 -1.59 1.25
C ALA A 44 -4.62 -0.90 0.22
N GLU A 45 -5.24 -0.24 -0.76
CA GLU A 45 -4.56 0.65 -1.70
C GLU A 45 -5.03 2.08 -1.45
N VAL A 46 -4.07 2.97 -1.18
CA VAL A 46 -4.33 4.36 -0.80
C VAL A 46 -3.63 5.27 -1.79
N ALA A 47 -4.40 6.15 -2.42
CA ALA A 47 -3.86 7.23 -3.22
C ALA A 47 -3.36 8.37 -2.31
N VAL A 48 -2.18 8.90 -2.63
CA VAL A 48 -1.61 10.09 -2.01
C VAL A 48 -1.46 11.13 -3.10
N THR A 49 -2.24 12.19 -3.01
CA THR A 49 -2.20 13.29 -3.98
C THR A 49 -0.89 14.06 -3.86
N VAL A 50 -0.54 14.80 -4.91
CA VAL A 50 0.63 15.69 -4.89
C VAL A 50 0.57 16.66 -3.70
N ALA A 51 -0.58 17.28 -3.45
CA ALA A 51 -0.75 18.22 -2.35
C ALA A 51 -0.55 17.56 -0.98
N GLU A 52 -1.01 16.32 -0.82
CA GLU A 52 -0.77 15.55 0.41
C GLU A 52 0.71 15.17 0.55
N MET A 53 1.39 14.80 -0.54
CA MET A 53 2.83 14.52 -0.51
C MET A 53 3.64 15.77 -0.11
N LEU A 54 3.31 16.94 -0.65
CA LEU A 54 3.95 18.22 -0.32
C LEU A 54 3.69 18.71 1.11
N ALA A 55 2.69 18.12 1.80
CA ALA A 55 2.34 18.47 3.19
C ALA A 55 2.51 17.28 4.15
N ILE A 56 3.15 16.20 3.72
CA ILE A 56 3.08 14.90 4.40
C ILE A 56 3.83 14.87 5.74
N ARG A 57 4.72 15.84 5.98
CA ARG A 57 5.37 15.97 7.29
C ARG A 57 4.42 16.62 8.30
N ALA A 58 3.82 17.76 7.97
CA ALA A 58 2.87 18.45 8.82
C ALA A 58 1.55 17.69 8.95
N THR A 59 1.12 17.02 7.88
CA THR A 59 -0.13 16.26 7.80
C THR A 59 0.15 14.85 7.29
N PRO A 60 0.56 13.92 8.18
CA PRO A 60 0.73 12.51 7.83
C PRO A 60 -0.50 11.94 7.12
N LYS A 61 -0.26 11.13 6.09
CA LYS A 61 -1.35 10.50 5.34
C LYS A 61 -1.81 9.23 6.04
N THR A 62 -3.06 9.19 6.49
CA THR A 62 -3.68 7.95 6.98
C THR A 62 -3.73 6.90 5.87
N LEU A 63 -3.08 5.77 6.11
CA LEU A 63 -3.10 4.61 5.25
C LEU A 63 -4.20 3.65 5.68
N ILE A 64 -4.21 3.29 6.97
CA ILE A 64 -5.23 2.45 7.58
C ILE A 64 -5.79 3.20 8.78
N ALA A 65 -7.12 3.36 8.82
CA ALA A 65 -7.80 3.97 9.95
C ALA A 65 -7.65 3.11 11.21
N ALA A 66 -7.77 3.72 12.38
CA ALA A 66 -7.75 2.99 13.65
C ALA A 66 -8.86 1.92 13.69
N PRO A 67 -8.58 0.70 14.21
CA PRO A 67 -9.49 -0.44 14.12
C PRO A 67 -10.66 -0.39 15.11
N GLY A 68 -10.67 0.56 16.05
CA GLY A 68 -11.64 0.64 17.14
C GLY A 68 -11.10 0.11 18.46
N ALA A 69 -11.85 0.37 19.54
CA ALA A 69 -11.51 -0.07 20.89
C ALA A 69 -11.41 -1.60 20.99
N GLY A 70 -10.47 -2.10 21.80
CA GLY A 70 -10.20 -3.53 21.96
C GLY A 70 -9.36 -4.15 20.85
N TYR A 71 -8.98 -3.40 19.81
CA TYR A 71 -8.18 -3.88 18.68
C TYR A 71 -6.90 -3.07 18.47
N ALA A 72 -5.94 -3.67 17.76
CA ALA A 72 -4.73 -2.99 17.31
C ALA A 72 -4.28 -3.46 15.93
N LEU A 73 -3.54 -2.61 15.22
CA LEU A 73 -3.00 -2.90 13.89
C LEU A 73 -1.56 -3.40 13.97
N GLU A 74 -1.24 -4.48 13.28
CA GLU A 74 0.13 -4.90 12.96
C GLU A 74 0.45 -4.48 11.53
N PHE A 75 1.51 -3.69 11.34
CA PHE A 75 2.06 -3.42 10.02
C PHE A 75 2.87 -4.62 9.52
N VAL A 76 2.53 -5.16 8.34
CA VAL A 76 3.21 -6.33 7.76
C VAL A 76 4.17 -5.93 6.66
N SER A 77 3.73 -5.12 5.70
CA SER A 77 4.58 -4.55 4.64
C SER A 77 3.79 -3.51 3.83
N ALA A 78 4.49 -2.73 3.00
CA ALA A 78 3.83 -1.95 1.96
C ALA A 78 4.62 -1.91 0.66
N VAL A 79 3.94 -1.59 -0.43
CA VAL A 79 4.52 -1.23 -1.73
C VAL A 79 4.21 0.24 -1.97
N PHE A 80 5.25 1.04 -2.18
CA PHE A 80 5.15 2.44 -2.57
C PHE A 80 5.36 2.57 -4.07
N ILE A 81 4.41 3.22 -4.75
CA ILE A 81 4.43 3.44 -6.18
C ILE A 81 4.45 4.95 -6.42
N TYR A 82 5.52 5.41 -7.06
CA TYR A 82 5.68 6.75 -7.60
C TYR A 82 5.36 6.71 -9.09
N ASP A 83 4.30 7.41 -9.48
CA ASP A 83 3.73 7.40 -10.84
C ASP A 83 4.11 8.72 -11.53
N TYR A 84 5.21 8.70 -12.28
CA TYR A 84 5.94 9.91 -12.64
C TYR A 84 5.15 10.80 -13.62
N ALA A 85 4.87 12.02 -13.18
CA ALA A 85 4.44 13.14 -13.99
C ALA A 85 5.45 14.30 -13.91
N ALA A 86 5.98 14.57 -12.72
CA ALA A 86 7.06 15.50 -12.46
C ALA A 86 7.78 15.17 -11.14
N ALA A 87 9.07 15.49 -11.05
CA ALA A 87 9.87 15.24 -9.86
C ALA A 87 9.42 16.06 -8.64
N PHE A 88 9.50 15.46 -7.46
CA PHE A 88 9.59 16.21 -6.22
C PHE A 88 11.01 16.74 -6.05
N THR A 89 11.17 17.74 -5.17
CA THR A 89 12.47 18.10 -4.63
C THR A 89 12.49 17.68 -3.17
N GLU A 90 13.48 16.90 -2.78
CA GLU A 90 13.69 16.46 -1.40
C GLU A 90 15.00 17.04 -0.88
N THR A 91 15.12 17.25 0.43
CA THR A 91 16.40 17.58 1.05
C THR A 91 16.52 16.87 2.38
N ASP A 92 17.10 15.67 2.35
CA ASP A 92 17.17 14.75 3.49
C ASP A 92 15.76 14.32 3.97
N ASP A 93 14.78 14.37 3.06
CA ASP A 93 13.40 13.97 3.35
C ASP A 93 13.24 12.49 3.07
N ASN A 94 12.63 11.77 4.00
CA ASN A 94 12.56 10.32 3.96
C ASN A 94 11.21 9.85 4.46
N LEU A 95 10.73 8.69 4.03
CA LEU A 95 9.38 8.24 4.39
C LEU A 95 9.43 7.09 5.39
N ALA A 96 8.48 7.08 6.32
CA ALA A 96 8.25 5.94 7.21
C ALA A 96 6.76 5.79 7.53
N ILE A 97 6.35 4.57 7.86
CA ILE A 97 5.02 4.28 8.38
C ILE A 97 5.09 4.33 9.91
N ARG A 98 4.12 5.02 10.52
CA ARG A 98 4.01 5.25 11.95
C ARG A 98 2.61 4.92 12.46
N TYR A 99 2.48 4.72 13.76
CA TYR A 99 1.17 4.76 14.42
C TYR A 99 0.70 6.20 14.61
N THR A 100 -0.61 6.42 14.57
CA THR A 100 -1.31 7.66 14.99
C THR A 100 -1.06 8.89 14.11
N ASP A 101 0.18 9.39 14.07
CA ASP A 101 0.58 10.64 13.42
C ASP A 101 2.11 10.69 13.21
N GLY A 102 2.66 11.88 12.91
CA GLY A 102 4.08 12.09 12.66
C GLY A 102 4.96 11.93 13.90
N SER A 103 4.40 11.99 15.11
CA SER A 103 5.11 11.80 16.38
C SER A 103 4.93 10.40 16.97
N GLY A 104 3.98 9.62 16.46
CA GLY A 104 3.77 8.26 16.94
C GLY A 104 4.91 7.29 16.59
N ALA A 105 4.84 6.10 17.18
CA ALA A 105 5.91 5.10 17.05
C ALA A 105 6.06 4.64 15.59
N THR A 106 7.30 4.66 15.10
CA THR A 106 7.65 4.13 13.78
C THR A 106 7.49 2.61 13.77
N VAL A 107 6.90 2.08 12.69
CA VAL A 107 6.64 0.65 12.53
C VAL A 107 7.34 0.04 11.31
N SER A 108 7.91 0.87 10.45
CA SER A 108 8.64 0.44 9.25
C SER A 108 10.11 0.85 9.29
N LEU A 109 10.91 0.19 8.45
CA LEU A 109 12.18 0.77 8.00
C LEU A 109 11.93 2.07 7.23
N THR A 110 12.95 2.91 7.17
CA THR A 110 12.96 4.13 6.35
C THR A 110 12.94 3.77 4.88
N LEU A 111 12.02 4.36 4.13
CA LEU A 111 12.04 4.41 2.68
C LEU A 111 12.85 5.63 2.25
N GLU A 112 14.03 5.38 1.68
CA GLU A 112 14.89 6.41 1.11
C GLU A 112 14.21 7.07 -0.10
N THR A 113 14.13 8.40 -0.13
CA THR A 113 13.46 9.10 -1.23
C THR A 113 14.41 9.62 -2.32
N THR A 114 15.71 9.71 -2.03
CA THR A 114 16.74 9.98 -3.04
C THR A 114 16.74 8.90 -4.12
N GLY A 115 16.67 9.28 -5.39
CA GLY A 115 16.54 8.36 -6.52
C GLY A 115 15.15 7.73 -6.68
N LEU A 116 14.21 8.02 -5.78
CA LEU A 116 12.83 7.57 -5.82
C LEU A 116 11.89 8.71 -6.23
N LEU A 117 11.84 9.80 -5.45
CA LEU A 117 10.90 10.91 -5.66
C LEU A 117 11.45 12.01 -6.57
N ASP A 118 12.78 12.11 -6.69
CA ASP A 118 13.49 12.97 -7.64
C ASP A 118 13.73 12.28 -9.01
N ALA A 119 13.25 11.05 -9.16
CA ALA A 119 13.39 10.27 -10.38
C ALA A 119 12.57 10.87 -11.54
N VAL A 120 13.07 10.64 -12.75
CA VAL A 120 12.44 11.07 -14.02
C VAL A 120 11.62 9.98 -14.72
N ALA A 121 11.22 8.95 -13.97
CA ALA A 121 10.43 7.82 -14.45
C ALA A 121 9.74 7.15 -13.27
N ASP A 122 8.73 6.31 -13.56
CA ASP A 122 8.03 5.54 -12.55
C ASP A 122 9.00 4.74 -11.69
N LYS A 123 8.71 4.72 -10.38
CA LYS A 123 9.46 3.92 -9.43
C LYS A 123 8.52 3.15 -8.53
N VAL A 124 8.98 1.97 -8.15
CA VAL A 124 8.30 1.13 -7.17
C VAL A 124 9.33 0.72 -6.15
N SER A 125 8.98 0.84 -4.88
CA SER A 125 9.78 0.36 -3.77
C SER A 125 8.90 -0.39 -2.77
N THR A 126 9.52 -1.17 -1.90
CA THR A 126 8.84 -1.81 -0.78
C THR A 126 9.19 -1.10 0.52
N ILE A 127 8.23 -0.95 1.40
CA ILE A 127 8.42 -0.52 2.77
C ILE A 127 8.30 -1.76 3.66
N GLN A 128 9.40 -2.12 4.32
CA GLN A 128 9.47 -3.31 5.17
C GLN A 128 9.16 -2.95 6.63
N PRO A 129 8.63 -3.88 7.44
CA PRO A 129 8.46 -3.66 8.88
C PRO A 129 9.83 -3.53 9.55
N LEU A 130 9.86 -2.92 10.74
CA LEU A 130 11.08 -2.89 11.55
C LEU A 130 11.57 -4.32 11.82
N ALA A 131 12.90 -4.50 11.82
CA ALA A 131 13.55 -5.79 12.09
C ALA A 131 13.57 -6.15 13.58
N THR A 132 13.05 -5.28 14.43
CA THR A 132 12.96 -5.42 15.89
C THR A 132 11.51 -5.38 16.31
N ASP A 133 11.25 -5.88 17.53
CA ASP A 133 9.92 -5.80 18.12
C ASP A 133 9.43 -4.35 18.20
N VAL A 134 8.14 -4.17 17.91
CA VAL A 134 7.45 -2.88 17.97
C VAL A 134 6.37 -2.97 19.02
N LEU A 135 6.33 -1.99 19.93
CA LEU A 135 5.20 -1.86 20.85
C LEU A 135 3.97 -1.39 20.07
N VAL A 136 3.04 -2.31 19.83
CA VAL A 136 1.80 -2.03 19.11
C VAL A 136 0.94 -1.06 19.92
N THR A 137 0.47 0.01 19.27
CA THR A 137 -0.43 0.98 19.90
C THR A 137 -1.89 0.57 19.67
N ALA A 138 -2.63 0.35 20.76
CA ALA A 138 -4.05 0.01 20.70
C ALA A 138 -4.87 1.13 20.05
N ASN A 139 -5.85 0.78 19.22
CA ASN A 139 -6.72 1.71 18.51
C ASN A 139 -5.98 2.86 17.80
N ALA A 140 -4.81 2.60 17.22
CA ALA A 140 -4.06 3.57 16.44
C ALA A 140 -4.18 3.30 14.93
N ALA A 141 -4.22 4.39 14.15
CA ALA A 141 -4.11 4.34 12.70
C ALA A 141 -2.67 4.03 12.26
N LEU A 142 -2.50 3.54 11.03
CA LEU A 142 -1.20 3.54 10.35
C LEU A 142 -1.13 4.74 9.40
N VAL A 143 -0.09 5.55 9.51
CA VAL A 143 0.11 6.77 8.71
C VAL A 143 1.45 6.73 7.97
N LEU A 144 1.50 7.29 6.76
CA LEU A 144 2.74 7.62 6.05
C LEU A 144 3.19 9.02 6.46
N HIS A 145 4.47 9.17 6.79
CA HIS A 145 5.03 10.43 7.28
C HIS A 145 6.43 10.69 6.70
N ASN A 146 6.74 11.96 6.41
CA ASN A 146 8.10 12.38 6.10
C ASN A 146 8.92 12.61 7.37
N THR A 147 9.98 11.81 7.56
CA THR A 147 10.89 11.84 8.70
C THR A 147 11.97 12.93 8.63
N GLY A 148 12.05 13.66 7.52
CA GLY A 148 12.98 14.77 7.33
C GLY A 148 12.69 15.97 8.24
N ASN A 149 13.42 17.06 8.02
CA ASN A 149 13.28 18.29 8.81
C ASN A 149 12.37 19.34 8.13
N GLY A 150 11.97 19.11 6.87
CA GLY A 150 11.16 20.02 6.05
C GLY A 150 10.03 19.33 5.30
N GLU A 151 9.29 20.09 4.50
CA GLU A 151 8.33 19.52 3.56
C GLU A 151 9.00 19.24 2.22
N LEU A 152 8.46 18.27 1.48
CA LEU A 152 8.85 18.06 0.09
C LEU A 152 8.52 19.29 -0.74
N GLY A 153 9.39 19.61 -1.70
CA GLY A 153 9.21 20.66 -2.70
C GLY A 153 8.89 20.12 -4.09
N GLY A 154 8.93 21.02 -5.07
CA GLY A 154 8.73 20.70 -6.49
C GLY A 154 7.26 20.62 -6.91
N THR A 155 7.02 20.25 -8.17
CA THR A 155 5.66 20.05 -8.70
C THR A 155 5.12 18.67 -8.37
N GLY A 156 6.00 17.68 -8.19
CA GLY A 156 5.64 16.36 -7.70
C GLY A 156 4.77 15.52 -8.64
N SER A 157 4.45 14.32 -8.16
CA SER A 157 3.59 13.35 -8.85
C SER A 157 2.64 12.65 -7.88
N PRO A 158 1.50 12.12 -8.35
CA PRO A 158 0.67 11.28 -7.51
C PRO A 158 1.42 10.01 -7.10
N CYS A 159 1.19 9.57 -5.86
CA CYS A 159 1.74 8.34 -5.31
C CYS A 159 0.63 7.38 -4.91
N ARG A 160 0.94 6.09 -4.85
CA ARG A 160 0.05 5.05 -4.31
C ARG A 160 0.80 4.20 -3.32
N VAL A 161 0.15 3.92 -2.20
CA VAL A 161 0.68 3.02 -1.17
C VAL A 161 -0.25 1.82 -1.08
N LYS A 162 0.30 0.64 -1.27
CA LYS A 162 -0.42 -0.60 -1.05
C LYS A 162 0.07 -1.25 0.23
N VAL A 163 -0.79 -1.38 1.24
CA VAL A 163 -0.40 -1.75 2.60
C VAL A 163 -0.99 -3.10 2.96
N ALA A 164 -0.13 -4.00 3.42
CA ALA A 164 -0.52 -5.24 4.07
C ALA A 164 -0.48 -5.06 5.60
N TYR A 165 -1.55 -5.46 6.28
CA TYR A 165 -1.69 -5.32 7.73
C TYR A 165 -2.49 -6.48 8.35
N ARG A 166 -2.45 -6.63 9.67
CA ARG A 166 -3.38 -7.50 10.41
C ARG A 166 -4.08 -6.73 11.52
N VAL A 167 -5.26 -7.18 11.90
CA VAL A 167 -5.98 -6.67 13.07
C VAL A 167 -5.93 -7.72 14.17
N HIS A 168 -5.52 -7.31 15.37
CA HIS A 168 -5.45 -8.17 16.55
C HIS A 168 -6.49 -7.73 17.57
N ALA A 169 -7.26 -8.69 18.09
CA ALA A 169 -8.03 -8.48 19.32
C ALA A 169 -7.06 -8.44 20.50
N THR A 170 -7.08 -7.37 21.28
CA THR A 170 -6.14 -7.16 22.40
C THR A 170 -6.67 -7.71 23.72
N GLY A 171 -8.00 -7.77 23.88
CA GLY A 171 -8.63 -8.11 25.16
C GLY A 171 -8.44 -7.05 26.25
N LEU A 172 -7.99 -5.85 25.88
CA LEU A 172 -7.83 -4.67 26.73
C LEU A 172 -9.06 -3.75 26.69
#